data_AF-A0A6C1PB23-F1
#
_entry.id   AF-A0A6C1PB23-F1
#
_cell.length_a   1.000
_cell.length_b   1.000
_cell.length_c   1.000
_cell.angle_alpha   90.00
_cell.angle_beta   90.00
_cell.angle_gamma   90.00
#
_symmetry.space_group_name_H-M   'P 1'
#
loop_
_entity.id
_entity.type
_entity.pdbx_description
1 polymer ?
#
loop_
_entity_poly.entity_id
_entity_poly.type
_entity_poly.pdbx_seq_one_letter_code
_entity_poly.pdbx_strand_id
1 'polypeptide(L)' 'MSDLKIKGNWNVLKGKLKQEYGDLTDNDLAYVEGREDELLGTIQKKTGKSKEEIAGKIRKWLDS' A
#
# COMPACT_ATOMS: atom_id res chain seq x y z
N MET A 1 11.63 13.68 1.38
CA MET A 1 10.52 12.75 1.11
C MET A 1 10.70 11.56 2.02
N SER A 2 9.71 11.29 2.86
CA SER A 2 9.82 10.33 3.96
C SER A 2 9.95 8.92 3.40
N ASP A 3 11.09 8.29 3.71
CA ASP A 3 11.37 6.87 3.48
C ASP A 3 10.24 6.07 4.14
N LEU A 4 9.26 5.66 3.34
CA LEU A 4 8.16 4.85 3.83
C LEU A 4 8.79 3.53 4.24
N LYS A 5 8.86 3.25 5.55
CA LYS A 5 9.40 2.00 6.11
C LYS A 5 8.48 0.80 5.85
N ILE A 6 8.05 0.67 4.60
CA ILE A 6 7.14 -0.34 4.09
C ILE A 6 7.76 -1.71 4.23
N LYS A 7 9.04 -1.87 3.89
CA LYS A 7 9.74 -3.17 3.92
C LYS A 7 9.52 -3.95 5.21
N GLY A 8 9.76 -3.31 6.36
CA GLY A 8 9.65 -3.97 7.67
C GLY A 8 8.21 -4.26 8.10
N ASN A 9 7.26 -3.43 7.66
CA ASN A 9 5.86 -3.52 8.03
C ASN A 9 4.97 -4.09 6.91
N TRP A 10 5.54 -4.58 5.81
CA TRP A 10 4.78 -4.85 4.59
C TRP A 10 3.70 -5.89 4.81
N ASN A 11 3.99 -6.96 5.54
CA ASN A 11 3.00 -8.00 5.83
C ASN A 11 1.79 -7.46 6.60
N VAL A 12 2.02 -6.51 7.53
CA VAL A 12 0.95 -5.86 8.30
C VAL A 12 0.17 -4.90 7.40
N LEU A 13 0.87 -4.06 6.63
CA LEU A 13 0.28 -3.12 5.68
C LEU A 13 -0.57 -3.86 4.64
N LYS A 14 -0.07 -4.98 4.11
CA LYS A 14 -0.78 -5.84 3.18
C LYS A 14 -2.10 -6.32 3.76
N GLY A 15 -2.10 -6.81 5.01
CA GLY A 15 -3.32 -7.20 5.71
C GLY A 15 -4.31 -6.04 5.82
N LYS A 16 -3.84 -4.87 6.26
CA LYS A 16 -4.67 -3.66 6.38
C LYS A 16 -5.23 -3.21 5.03
N LEU A 17 -4.42 -3.25 3.97
CA LEU A 17 -4.84 -2.92 2.60
C LEU A 17 -5.95 -3.86 2.12
N LYS A 18 -5.83 -5.18 2.35
CA LYS A 18 -6.87 -6.14 1.97
C LYS A 18 -8.16 -5.96 2.78
N GLN A 19 -8.04 -5.61 4.07
CA GLN A 19 -9.20 -5.35 4.92
C GLN A 19 -9.93 -4.07 4.53
N GLU A 20 -9.18 -3.02 4.23
CA GLU A 20 -9.71 -1.71 3.82
C GLU A 20 -10.27 -1.73 2.40
N TYR A 21 -9.61 -2.48 1.51
CA TYR A 21 -9.93 -2.58 0.10
C TYR A 21 -10.13 -4.05 -0.25
N GLY A 22 -11.38 -4.52 -0.13
CA GLY A 22 -11.76 -5.92 -0.35
C GLY A 22 -11.44 -6.46 -1.75
N ASP A 23 -11.25 -5.59 -2.74
CA ASP A 23 -10.86 -5.94 -4.12
C ASP A 23 -9.37 -6.25 -4.28
N LEU A 24 -8.53 -5.95 -3.28
CA LEU A 24 -7.09 -6.19 -3.37
C LEU A 24 -6.75 -7.63 -3.04
N THR A 25 -6.02 -8.28 -3.94
CA THR A 25 -5.51 -9.64 -3.74
C THR A 25 -4.06 -9.65 -3.27
N ASP A 26 -3.59 -10.80 -2.83
CA ASP A 26 -2.18 -10.99 -2.48
C ASP A 26 -1.22 -10.75 -3.65
N ASN A 27 -1.70 -10.94 -4.88
CA ASN A 27 -0.92 -10.73 -6.11
C ASN A 27 -0.83 -9.23 -6.45
N ASP A 28 -1.94 -8.50 -6.29
CA ASP A 28 -1.97 -7.04 -6.47
C ASP A 28 -1.09 -6.30 -5.45
N LEU A 29 -0.92 -6.92 -4.28
CA LEU A 29 -0.08 -6.46 -3.18
C LEU A 29 1.26 -7.20 -3.14
N ALA A 30 1.80 -7.55 -4.30
CA ALA A 30 3.18 -8.01 -4.41
C ALA A 30 4.12 -6.79 -4.38
N TYR A 31 4.55 -6.40 -3.17
CA TYR A 31 5.57 -5.35 -3.02
C TYR A 31 6.94 -5.86 -3.38
N VAL A 32 7.65 -5.04 -4.14
CA VAL A 32 9.07 -5.17 -4.45
C VAL A 32 9.74 -3.89 -3.96
N GLU A 33 10.83 -4.03 -3.22
CA GLU A 33 11.59 -2.89 -2.71
C GLU A 33 12.02 -1.95 -3.83
N GLY A 34 11.78 -0.64 -3.66
CA GLY A 34 12.04 0.38 -4.68
C GLY A 34 10.96 0.50 -5.75
N ARG A 35 9.89 -0.30 -5.70
CA ARG A 35 8.73 -0.24 -6.62
C ARG A 35 7.46 0.26 -5.91
N GLU A 36 7.59 1.17 -4.96
CA GLU A 36 6.46 1.81 -4.27
C GLU A 36 5.48 2.44 -5.26
N ASP A 37 5.96 3.11 -6.30
CA ASP A 37 5.08 3.78 -7.26
C ASP A 37 4.23 2.79 -8.08
N GLU A 38 4.81 1.65 -8.46
CA GLU A 38 4.10 0.58 -9.17
C GLU A 38 3.03 -0.06 -8.28
N LEU A 39 3.36 -0.29 -7.01
CA LEU A 39 2.42 -0.80 -6.02
C LEU A 39 1.24 0.18 -5.86
N LEU A 40 1.54 1.47 -5.63
CA LEU A 40 0.51 2.50 -5.50
C LEU A 40 -0.34 2.63 -6.76
N GLY A 41 0.26 2.51 -7.96
CA GLY A 41 -0.46 2.50 -9.23
C GLY A 41 -1.38 1.29 -9.39
N THR A 42 -0.96 0.11 -8.93
CA THR A 42 -1.78 -1.11 -8.94
C THR A 42 -2.97 -0.97 -8.01
N ILE A 43 -2.73 -0.50 -6.78
CA ILE A 43 -3.78 -0.25 -5.80
C ILE A 43 -4.75 0.82 -6.32
N GLN A 44 -4.25 1.91 -6.91
CA GLN A 44 -5.09 2.93 -7.53
C GLN A 44 -6.01 2.34 -8.60
N LYS A 45 -5.49 1.51 -9.51
CA LYS A 45 -6.29 0.90 -10.58
C LYS A 45 -7.38 -0.03 -10.04
N LYS A 46 -7.11 -0.75 -8.96
CA LYS A 46 -8.05 -1.70 -8.34
C LYS A 46 -9.10 -1.02 -7.49
N THR A 47 -8.68 -0.03 -6.70
CA THR A 47 -9.54 0.63 -5.71
C THR A 47 -10.20 1.91 -6.22
N GLY A 48 -9.73 2.44 -7.35
CA GLY A 48 -10.13 3.74 -7.88
C GLY A 48 -9.62 4.94 -7.05
N LYS A 49 -8.80 4.70 -6.02
CA LYS A 49 -8.31 5.75 -5.11
C LYS A 49 -7.03 6.39 -5.61
N SER A 50 -6.87 7.68 -5.35
CA SER A 50 -5.65 8.41 -5.68
C SER A 50 -4.45 7.85 -4.91
N LYS A 51 -3.27 7.85 -5.54
CA LYS A 51 -2.00 7.44 -4.89
C LYS A 51 -1.77 8.18 -3.57
N GLU A 52 -2.14 9.45 -3.49
CA GLU A 52 -2.04 10.27 -2.27
C GLU A 52 -2.91 9.74 -1.12
N GLU A 53 -4.15 9.30 -1.41
CA GLU A 53 -5.03 8.74 -0.39
C GLU A 53 -4.45 7.42 0.15
N ILE A 54 -3.97 6.56 -0.75
CA ILE A 54 -3.37 5.27 -0.41
C ILE A 54 -2.08 5.48 0.39
N ALA A 55 -1.18 6.35 -0.07
CA ALA A 55 0.06 6.68 0.62
C ALA A 55 -0.23 7.32 1.99
N GLY A 56 -1.26 8.16 2.10
CA GLY A 56 -1.71 8.73 3.36
C GLY A 56 -2.18 7.67 4.35
N LYS A 57 -2.95 6.66 3.91
CA LYS A 57 -3.35 5.53 4.78
C LYS A 57 -2.16 4.69 5.22
N ILE A 58 -1.26 4.35 4.28
CA ILE A 58 -0.04 3.60 4.58
C ILE A 58 0.80 4.35 5.62
N ARG A 59 1.00 5.66 5.45
CA ARG A 59 1.72 6.49 6.42
C ARG A 59 1.03 6.49 7.78
N LYS A 60 -0.28 6.69 7.83
CA LYS A 60 -1.05 6.65 9.08
C LYS A 60 -0.88 5.31 9.82
N TRP A 61 -0.80 4.20 9.09
CA TRP A 61 -0.56 2.88 9.68
C TRP A 61 0.89 2.63 10.11
N LEU A 62 1.86 3.34 9.54
CA LEU A 62 3.27 3.28 9.92
C LEU A 62 3.61 4.19 11.11
N ASP A 63 2.89 5.30 11.26
CA ASP A 63 2.97 6.24 12.39
C ASP A 63 2.11 5.80 13.60
N SER A 64 1.32 4.71 13.48
CA SER A 64 0.51 4.13 14.59
C SER A 64 1.21 3.01 15.32
#